data_AF-A0A845G5H5-F1
#
_entry.id   AF-A0A845G5H5-F1
#
_cell.length_a   1.000
_cell.length_b   1.000
_cell.length_c   1.000
_cell.angle_alpha   90.00
_cell.angle_beta   90.00
_cell.angle_gamma   90.00
#
_symmetry.space_group_name_H-M   'P 1'
#
loop_
_entity.id
_entity.type
_entity.pdbx_description
1 polymer ?
#
loop_
_entity_poly.entity_id
_entity_poly.type
_entity_poly.pdbx_seq_one_letter_code
_entity_poly.pdbx_strand_id
1 'polypeptide(L)'
;MASYVAKASPPAATYTTLGTVPGDMTVNIRCVNLDPLNAITVRLAISPAAVAPAMPAAADWIEPLDLVIPAGSLLEETAVALAAGETVTVFNSAPTAVWRMHGR
;
A
#
# COMPACT_ATOMS: atom_id res chain seq x y z
N MET A 1 -14.09 -19.01 5.39
CA MET A 1 -13.53 -17.70 4.96
C MET A 1 -12.12 -17.93 4.46
N ALA A 2 -11.87 -17.65 3.19
CA ALA A 2 -10.55 -17.80 2.57
C ALA A 2 -9.69 -16.57 2.90
N SER A 3 -8.41 -16.76 3.18
CA SER A 3 -7.47 -15.65 3.41
C SER A 3 -7.11 -14.96 2.11
N TYR A 4 -7.01 -13.64 2.12
CA TYR A 4 -6.53 -12.82 1.01
C TYR A 4 -5.07 -12.42 1.22
N VAL A 5 -4.23 -12.53 0.19
CA VAL A 5 -2.82 -12.11 0.25
C VAL A 5 -2.43 -11.38 -1.03
N ALA A 6 -1.86 -10.19 -0.89
CA ALA A 6 -1.22 -9.46 -1.98
C ALA A 6 0.19 -8.99 -1.61
N LYS A 7 1.05 -8.79 -2.61
CA LYS A 7 2.43 -8.33 -2.44
C LYS A 7 2.91 -7.54 -3.65
N ALA A 8 3.75 -6.54 -3.42
CA ALA A 8 4.41 -5.79 -4.48
C ALA A 8 5.79 -5.28 -4.04
N SER A 9 6.70 -5.12 -5.00
CA SER A 9 7.95 -4.37 -4.86
C SER A 9 8.00 -3.34 -5.99
N PRO A 10 7.27 -2.22 -5.85
CA PRO A 10 7.11 -1.28 -6.95
C PRO A 10 8.42 -0.63 -7.39
N PRO A 11 8.56 -0.30 -8.69
CA PRO A 11 9.61 0.61 -9.14
C PRO A 11 9.54 1.95 -8.38
N ALA A 12 10.67 2.65 -8.35
CA ALA A 12 10.73 3.99 -7.78
C ALA A 12 9.72 4.93 -8.46
N ALA A 13 9.16 5.84 -7.67
CA ALA A 13 8.30 6.92 -8.12
C ALA A 13 7.09 6.48 -8.97
N THR A 14 6.55 5.28 -8.72
CA THR A 14 5.45 4.71 -9.50
C THR A 14 4.28 4.32 -8.61
N TYR A 15 3.07 4.78 -8.96
CA TYR A 15 1.84 4.27 -8.35
C TYR A 15 1.57 2.85 -8.83
N THR A 16 1.42 1.93 -7.89
CA THR A 16 1.18 0.51 -8.16
C THR A 16 -0.03 0.04 -7.38
N THR A 17 -0.96 -0.63 -8.06
CA THR A 17 -2.04 -1.34 -7.40
C THR A 17 -1.48 -2.55 -6.65
N LEU A 18 -1.58 -2.55 -5.33
CA LEU A 18 -1.21 -3.69 -4.50
C LEU A 18 -2.23 -4.82 -4.65
N GLY A 19 -3.52 -4.48 -4.71
CA GLY A 19 -4.59 -5.44 -4.97
C GLY A 19 -5.97 -4.79 -4.97
N THR A 20 -6.93 -5.49 -5.57
CA THR A 20 -8.36 -5.18 -5.48
C THR A 20 -9.04 -6.24 -4.61
N VAL A 21 -9.90 -5.77 -3.70
CA VAL A 21 -10.55 -6.60 -2.70
C VAL A 21 -11.76 -7.31 -3.31
N PRO A 22 -11.84 -8.65 -3.23
CA PRO A 22 -12.90 -9.42 -3.90
C PRO A 22 -14.23 -9.42 -3.14
N GLY A 23 -14.24 -8.98 -1.89
CA GLY A 23 -15.39 -9.00 -0.98
C GLY A 23 -15.04 -8.31 0.32
N ASP A 24 -16.04 -7.87 1.08
CA ASP A 24 -15.82 -7.13 2.33
C ASP A 24 -14.91 -7.90 3.29
N MET A 25 -13.84 -7.26 3.76
CA MET A 25 -12.85 -7.88 4.63
C MET A 25 -12.11 -6.88 5.50
N THR A 26 -11.39 -7.38 6.50
CA THR A 26 -10.42 -6.59 7.25
C THR A 26 -9.02 -7.02 6.85
N VAL A 27 -8.15 -6.05 6.56
CA VAL A 27 -6.77 -6.30 6.15
C VAL A 27 -5.75 -5.63 7.08
N ASN A 28 -4.55 -6.20 7.09
CA ASN A 28 -3.34 -5.55 7.57
C ASN A 28 -2.42 -5.29 6.36
N ILE A 29 -1.82 -4.10 6.31
CA ILE A 29 -0.93 -3.67 5.24
C ILE A 29 0.43 -3.34 5.86
N ARG A 30 1.51 -3.84 5.26
CA ARG A 30 2.88 -3.60 5.72
C ARG A 30 3.76 -3.16 4.57
N CYS A 31 4.57 -2.12 4.80
CA CYS A 31 5.68 -1.75 3.93
C CYS A 31 6.98 -1.90 4.70
N VAL A 32 7.99 -2.52 4.11
CA VAL A 32 9.35 -2.58 4.68
C VAL A 32 10.30 -1.84 3.75
N ASN A 33 11.07 -0.90 4.28
CA ASN A 33 12.20 -0.32 3.58
C ASN A 33 13.42 -1.23 3.75
N LEU A 34 13.80 -1.93 2.68
CA LEU A 34 14.96 -2.82 2.70
C LEU A 34 16.30 -2.09 2.53
N ASP A 35 16.29 -0.78 2.27
CA ASP A 35 17.52 0.00 2.22
C ASP A 35 18.08 0.15 3.65
N PRO A 36 19.32 -0.30 3.92
CA PRO A 36 19.92 -0.21 5.25
C PRO A 36 20.51 1.18 5.55
N LEU A 37 20.56 2.09 4.58
CA LEU A 37 21.23 3.39 4.69
C LEU A 37 20.28 4.56 4.48
N ASN A 38 19.34 4.45 3.53
CA ASN A 38 18.52 5.57 3.09
C ASN A 38 17.07 5.42 3.55
N ALA A 39 16.49 6.52 4.03
CA ALA A 39 15.04 6.61 4.21
C ALA A 39 14.34 6.73 2.84
N ILE A 40 13.10 6.26 2.79
CA ILE A 40 12.22 6.41 1.62
C ILE A 40 10.97 7.15 2.03
N THR A 41 10.27 7.75 1.06
CA THR A 41 8.89 8.21 1.26
C THR A 41 7.95 7.21 0.61
N VAL A 42 6.81 6.98 1.25
CA VAL A 42 5.76 6.13 0.74
C VAL A 42 4.45 6.90 0.62
N ARG A 43 3.53 6.35 -0.17
CA ARG A 43 2.13 6.77 -0.12
C ARG A 43 1.20 5.57 -0.15
N LEU A 44 0.11 5.61 0.60
CA LEU A 44 -0.90 4.54 0.67
C LEU A 44 -2.32 5.11 0.52
N ALA A 45 -3.07 4.57 -0.44
CA ALA A 45 -4.44 4.97 -0.70
C ALA A 45 -5.39 3.77 -0.84
N ILE A 46 -6.66 4.01 -0.53
CA ILE A 46 -7.78 3.10 -0.75
C ILE A 46 -8.81 3.84 -1.63
N SER A 47 -9.11 3.28 -2.81
CA SER A 47 -10.03 3.90 -3.77
C SER A 47 -11.19 2.93 -4.12
N PRO A 48 -12.41 3.44 -4.38
CA PRO A 48 -13.61 2.61 -4.59
C PRO A 48 -13.60 1.70 -5.84
N ALA A 49 -12.70 1.93 -6.80
CA ALA A 49 -12.37 1.01 -7.90
C ALA A 49 -11.10 1.50 -8.63
N ALA A 50 -10.22 0.57 -9.05
CA ALA A 50 -9.01 0.91 -9.79
C ALA A 50 -9.31 1.50 -11.18
N VAL A 51 -8.82 2.72 -11.45
CA VAL A 51 -8.48 3.16 -12.81
C VAL A 51 -6.97 3.01 -12.95
N ALA A 52 -6.53 1.99 -13.70
CA ALA A 52 -5.11 1.74 -13.92
C ALA A 52 -4.46 2.82 -14.82
N PRO A 53 -3.17 3.13 -14.60
CA PRO A 53 -2.60 3.71 -13.39
C PRO A 53 -2.86 5.22 -13.34
N ALA A 54 -3.72 5.67 -12.42
CA ALA A 54 -3.94 7.08 -12.13
C ALA A 54 -3.52 7.41 -10.69
N MET A 55 -3.09 8.65 -10.48
CA MET A 55 -2.89 9.20 -9.13
C MET A 55 -4.23 9.13 -8.37
N PRO A 56 -4.28 8.51 -7.17
CA PRO A 56 -5.46 8.51 -6.32
C PRO A 56 -5.98 9.92 -6.02
N ALA A 57 -7.28 10.06 -5.77
CA ALA A 57 -7.87 11.33 -5.37
C ALA A 57 -7.30 11.77 -4.00
N ALA A 58 -7.28 13.07 -3.73
CA ALA A 58 -6.73 13.60 -2.48
C ALA A 58 -7.44 13.05 -1.23
N ALA A 59 -8.70 12.63 -1.35
CA ALA A 59 -9.48 12.06 -0.26
C ALA A 59 -9.23 10.56 -0.02
N ASP A 60 -8.51 9.89 -0.92
CA ASP A 60 -8.29 8.43 -0.88
C ASP A 60 -7.03 8.06 -0.06
N TRP A 61 -6.17 9.05 0.26
CA TRP A 61 -4.96 8.83 1.05
C TRP A 61 -5.33 8.58 2.51
N ILE A 62 -4.78 7.51 3.08
CA ILE A 62 -5.03 7.12 4.48
C ILE A 62 -3.86 7.43 5.42
N GLU A 63 -2.78 7.99 4.88
CA GLU A 63 -1.61 8.44 5.60
C GLU A 63 -1.16 9.82 5.08
N PRO A 64 -0.36 10.57 5.85
CA PRO A 64 0.22 11.82 5.36
C PRO A 64 1.00 11.58 4.07
N LEU A 65 0.77 12.41 3.05
CA LEU A 65 1.51 12.33 1.80
C LEU A 65 3.03 12.38 2.07
N ASP A 66 3.74 11.45 1.44
CA ASP A 66 5.20 11.28 1.57
C ASP A 66 5.65 10.93 2.99
N LEU A 67 4.92 10.04 3.67
CA LEU A 67 5.36 9.47 4.94
C LEU A 67 6.76 8.88 4.81
N VAL A 68 7.65 9.30 5.69
CA VAL A 68 9.03 8.85 5.71
C VAL A 68 9.13 7.52 6.44
N ILE A 69 9.64 6.50 5.76
CA ILE A 69 10.06 5.22 6.36
C ILE A 69 11.58 5.24 6.49
N PRO A 70 12.13 5.32 7.71
CA PRO A 70 13.58 5.28 7.92
C PRO A 70 14.25 4.04 7.32
N ALA A 71 15.57 4.10 7.17
CA ALA A 71 16.38 2.97 6.74
C ALA A 71 16.14 1.74 7.64
N GLY A 72 15.92 0.58 7.04
CA GLY A 72 15.63 -0.68 7.75
C GLY A 72 14.33 -0.71 8.56
N SER A 73 13.45 0.29 8.42
CA SER A 73 12.20 0.39 9.18
C SER A 73 10.98 -0.08 8.36
N LEU A 74 9.80 0.05 8.94
CA LEU A 74 8.54 -0.37 8.35
C LEU A 74 7.36 0.55 8.69
N LEU A 75 6.37 0.54 7.80
CA LEU A 75 5.00 0.97 8.05
C LEU A 75 4.14 -0.27 8.32
N GLU A 76 3.19 -0.16 9.25
CA GLU A 76 2.16 -1.17 9.47
C GLU A 76 0.82 -0.50 9.76
N GLU A 77 -0.15 -0.74 8.88
CA GLU A 77 -1.55 -0.38 9.05
C GLU A 77 -2.32 -1.66 9.41
N THR A 78 -3.11 -1.60 10.47
CA THR A 78 -3.80 -2.78 11.01
C THR A 78 -5.31 -2.56 11.09
N ALA A 79 -6.06 -3.64 10.96
CA ALA A 79 -7.52 -3.64 11.07
C ALA A 79 -8.21 -2.65 10.09
N VAL A 80 -7.66 -2.51 8.88
CA VAL A 80 -8.24 -1.67 7.83
C VAL A 80 -9.44 -2.41 7.23
N ALA A 81 -10.64 -1.86 7.42
CA ALA A 81 -11.85 -2.39 6.79
C ALA A 81 -11.88 -1.97 5.32
N LEU A 82 -12.11 -2.93 4.43
CA LEU A 82 -12.23 -2.71 2.99
C LEU A 82 -13.52 -3.33 2.47
N ALA A 83 -14.21 -2.61 1.58
CA ALA A 83 -15.37 -3.07 0.86
C ALA A 83 -14.99 -3.80 -0.44
N ALA A 84 -15.90 -4.65 -0.92
CA ALA A 84 -15.76 -5.31 -2.21
C ALA A 84 -15.53 -4.29 -3.35
N GLY A 85 -14.48 -4.51 -4.15
CA GLY A 85 -14.11 -3.65 -5.28
C GLY A 85 -13.13 -2.54 -4.93
N GLU A 86 -12.92 -2.23 -3.64
CA GLU A 86 -11.91 -1.26 -3.24
C GLU A 86 -10.51 -1.73 -3.63
N THR A 87 -9.68 -0.76 -4.01
CA THR A 87 -8.33 -0.98 -4.50
C THR A 87 -7.33 -0.29 -3.60
N VAL A 88 -6.31 -1.03 -3.20
CA VAL A 88 -5.18 -0.50 -2.45
C VAL A 88 -4.07 -0.11 -3.41
N THR A 89 -3.69 1.17 -3.41
CA THR A 89 -2.62 1.72 -4.26
C THR A 89 -1.46 2.18 -3.40
N VAL A 90 -0.25 1.83 -3.82
CA VAL A 90 0.99 2.14 -3.11
C VAL A 90 1.95 2.93 -3.99
N PHE A 91 2.80 3.73 -3.35
CA PHE A 91 3.91 4.44 -3.97
C PHE A 91 5.13 4.36 -3.05
N ASN A 92 6.32 4.35 -3.65
CA ASN A 92 7.59 4.49 -2.94
C ASN A 92 8.58 5.32 -3.77
N SER A 93 9.33 6.19 -3.11
CA SER A 93 10.31 7.06 -3.78
C SER A 93 11.54 6.32 -4.31
N ALA A 94 11.84 5.13 -3.78
CA ALA A 94 12.96 4.28 -4.20
C ALA A 94 12.55 2.80 -4.30
N PRO A 95 13.22 1.96 -5.10
CA PRO A 95 12.77 0.59 -5.41
C PRO A 95 13.13 -0.43 -4.32
N THR A 96 13.23 0.02 -3.06
CA THR A 96 13.65 -0.77 -1.90
C THR A 96 12.48 -1.15 -0.98
N ALA A 97 11.28 -0.66 -1.28
CA ALA A 97 10.06 -0.96 -0.54
C ALA A 97 9.48 -2.32 -0.93
N VAL A 98 9.08 -3.11 0.09
CA VAL A 98 8.27 -4.32 -0.11
C VAL A 98 6.95 -4.18 0.62
N TRP A 99 5.86 -4.29 -0.13
CA TRP A 99 4.50 -4.20 0.37
C TRP A 99 3.86 -5.58 0.52
N ARG A 100 3.07 -5.73 1.58
CA ARG A 100 2.26 -6.91 1.87
C ARG A 100 0.89 -6.48 2.35
N MET A 101 -0.15 -7.17 1.87
CA MET A 101 -1.51 -7.04 2.38
C MET A 101 -2.04 -8.43 2.71
N HIS A 102 -2.58 -8.59 3.92
CA HIS A 102 -3.13 -9.84 4.42
C HIS A 102 -4.53 -9.59 4.96
N GLY A 103 -5.53 -10.29 4.43
CA GLY A 103 -6.94 -10.16 4.80
C GLY A 103 -7.59 -11.47 5.21
N ARG A 104 -8.63 -11.38 6.02
CA ARG A 104 -9.52 -12.49 6.37
C ARG A 104 -10.98 -12.04 6.42
#